data_AF-K2EPD3-F1
#
_entry.id   AF-K2EPD3-F1
#
_cell.length_a   1.000
_cell.length_b   1.000
_cell.length_c   1.000
_cell.angle_alpha   90.00
_cell.angle_beta   90.00
_cell.angle_gamma   90.00
#
_symmetry.space_group_name_H-M   'P 1'
#
loop_
_entity.id
_entity.type
_entity.pdbx_description
1 polymer ?
#
loop_
_entity_poly.entity_id
_entity_poly.type
_entity_poly.pdbx_seq_one_letter_code
_entity_poly.pdbx_strand_id
1 'polypeptide(L)'
;MWDGTNCKDENNQAVSGGCPNHGWDYKDGDSNPDDSIFPYCYEYAPDQITCLDEQDVSGHGTFISGIIGGVHNNLKGISGISSKNKIKIMPIRFDLDTFSEIQAINFAKNNGAKVINASFGGTEFSQLEKDAIESFPGIFVAAAGNESTNNETLHFYPSDYASSNIISVAATDQNDVLATFSNYGSLSVDLAAPGKNVTSTFNNSDTQYAVGDGTSFAAPYIAAASALLYSANISLSSSALKDIILASGDSLPTLSGKTVSGKRLNLNNAYQLAIKIATPTALPAGGTYASTQSVTLSSSTTGADIFYTLDGSQPSISSTKYTIPISVTDTATLKSIAVKDGMTDSEIFSSSYIINIPQIVTLPDPIETAKAADFDLYQKYDGYLKYEKGQKYKKYEKAKEKYGFKNSAEKSKYKQAYNNFKLFKKNPVKYPKFALLIKEYKKYKKYQEQLAPLSKYSKYSNYSKKEYSNYKYFSSVEFKAGYERYLMY
;
A
#
# COMPACT_ATOMS: atom_id res chain seq x y z
N MET A 1 -10.79 -15.87 -29.81
CA MET A 1 -9.55 -15.21 -30.24
C MET A 1 -9.68 -13.72 -30.03
N TRP A 2 -8.57 -12.98 -30.07
CA TRP A 2 -8.59 -11.52 -30.21
C TRP A 2 -9.16 -11.13 -31.57
N ASP A 3 -9.87 -10.01 -31.68
CA ASP A 3 -10.65 -9.66 -32.88
C ASP A 3 -9.85 -8.96 -33.99
N GLY A 4 -8.63 -8.49 -33.71
CA GLY A 4 -7.70 -7.95 -34.70
C GLY A 4 -8.13 -6.64 -35.38
N THR A 5 -9.31 -6.10 -35.07
CA THR A 5 -9.96 -5.06 -35.90
C THR A 5 -9.31 -3.69 -35.79
N ASN A 6 -8.60 -3.43 -34.68
CA ASN A 6 -7.83 -2.20 -34.44
C ASN A 6 -6.34 -2.52 -34.23
N CYS A 7 -5.80 -3.42 -35.05
CA CYS A 7 -4.43 -3.90 -34.91
C CYS A 7 -3.40 -2.77 -35.04
N LYS A 8 -2.35 -2.85 -34.22
CA LYS A 8 -1.18 -1.99 -34.28
C LYS A 8 0.10 -2.80 -34.31
N ASP A 9 1.12 -2.27 -34.96
CA ASP A 9 2.48 -2.81 -34.94
C ASP A 9 3.18 -2.58 -33.59
N GLU A 10 4.43 -3.04 -33.46
CA GLU A 10 5.28 -2.80 -32.29
C GLU A 10 5.60 -1.30 -32.07
N ASN A 11 5.53 -0.50 -33.13
CA ASN A 11 5.75 0.95 -33.14
C ASN A 11 4.47 1.76 -32.84
N ASN A 12 3.38 1.08 -32.45
CA ASN A 12 2.06 1.63 -32.13
C ASN A 12 1.39 2.38 -33.32
N GLN A 13 1.80 2.08 -34.56
CA GLN A 13 1.14 2.50 -35.79
C GLN A 13 0.01 1.54 -36.15
N ALA A 14 -1.04 2.04 -36.81
CA ALA A 14 -2.16 1.20 -37.22
C ALA A 14 -1.79 0.30 -38.43
N VAL A 15 -2.05 -1.00 -38.32
CA VAL A 15 -1.87 -1.95 -39.43
C VAL A 15 -3.03 -1.79 -40.42
N SER A 16 -2.71 -1.54 -41.69
CA SER A 16 -3.71 -1.43 -42.75
C SER A 16 -4.44 -2.77 -42.95
N GLY A 17 -5.78 -2.76 -42.84
CA GLY A 17 -6.59 -3.99 -42.87
C GLY A 17 -6.75 -4.69 -41.51
N GLY A 18 -6.05 -4.24 -40.46
CA GLY A 18 -6.05 -4.89 -39.16
C GLY A 18 -5.24 -6.20 -39.16
N CYS A 19 -5.54 -7.08 -38.20
CA CYS A 19 -4.89 -8.38 -38.07
C CYS A 19 -5.94 -9.51 -38.10
N PRO A 20 -6.48 -9.85 -39.29
CA PRO A 20 -7.65 -10.72 -39.46
C PRO A 20 -7.48 -12.12 -38.85
N ASN A 21 -6.27 -12.69 -38.86
CA ASN A 21 -6.00 -14.01 -38.29
C ASN A 21 -5.62 -13.94 -36.80
N HIS A 22 -6.08 -12.89 -36.12
CA HIS A 22 -6.07 -12.73 -34.67
C HIS A 22 -4.69 -12.60 -34.00
N GLY A 23 -3.65 -12.24 -34.75
CA GLY A 23 -2.31 -12.07 -34.21
C GLY A 23 -1.31 -11.56 -35.25
N TRP A 24 -0.03 -11.85 -35.06
CA TRP A 24 1.06 -11.37 -35.92
C TRP A 24 2.21 -12.36 -36.02
N ASP A 25 2.83 -12.44 -37.19
CA ASP A 25 4.01 -13.23 -37.47
C ASP A 25 5.22 -12.33 -37.75
N TYR A 26 6.23 -12.38 -36.87
CA TYR A 26 7.49 -11.67 -37.06
C TYR A 26 8.53 -12.43 -37.89
N LYS A 27 8.37 -13.75 -38.09
CA LYS A 27 9.21 -14.55 -38.98
C LYS A 27 8.86 -14.26 -40.44
N ASP A 28 7.55 -14.29 -40.76
CA ASP A 28 7.05 -14.11 -42.12
C ASP A 28 6.60 -12.66 -42.42
N GLY A 29 6.48 -11.81 -41.39
CA GLY A 29 6.25 -10.37 -41.52
C GLY A 29 4.81 -9.97 -41.81
N ASP A 30 3.83 -10.78 -41.42
CA ASP A 30 2.42 -10.59 -41.75
C ASP A 30 1.47 -10.78 -40.55
N SER A 31 0.15 -10.71 -40.81
CA SER A 31 -0.88 -10.90 -39.78
C SER A 31 -1.34 -12.36 -39.58
N ASN A 32 -0.59 -13.34 -40.08
CA ASN A 32 -0.92 -14.76 -40.06
C ASN A 32 0.06 -15.58 -39.19
N PRO A 33 -0.10 -15.57 -37.85
CA PRO A 33 0.73 -16.37 -36.94
C PRO A 33 0.39 -17.87 -36.98
N ASP A 34 -0.45 -18.31 -37.92
CA ASP A 34 -0.71 -19.71 -38.21
C ASP A 34 0.25 -20.16 -39.31
N ASP A 35 1.14 -21.08 -38.95
CA ASP A 35 2.08 -21.75 -39.83
C ASP A 35 1.37 -22.69 -40.84
N SER A 36 0.04 -22.85 -40.72
CA SER A 36 -0.75 -23.51 -41.76
C SER A 36 -0.87 -22.63 -43.00
N ILE A 37 -0.12 -23.02 -44.04
CA ILE A 37 -0.20 -22.54 -45.43
C ILE A 37 0.48 -21.19 -45.70
N PHE A 38 1.82 -21.19 -45.70
CA PHE A 38 2.55 -20.70 -46.88
C PHE A 38 3.62 -21.71 -47.29
N PRO A 39 3.48 -22.40 -48.44
CA PRO A 39 4.55 -23.26 -48.91
C PRO A 39 5.77 -22.41 -49.27
N TYR A 40 6.95 -22.82 -48.79
CA TYR A 40 8.21 -22.24 -49.25
C TYR A 40 8.44 -22.75 -50.67
N CYS A 41 7.89 -22.02 -51.64
CA CYS A 41 7.92 -22.34 -53.06
C CYS A 41 9.16 -21.71 -53.70
N TYR A 42 10.05 -22.56 -54.23
CA TYR A 42 11.30 -22.14 -54.85
C TYR A 42 11.44 -22.78 -56.23
N GLU A 43 11.93 -21.97 -57.17
CA GLU A 43 12.02 -22.33 -58.58
C GLU A 43 13.42 -22.87 -58.88
N TYR A 44 13.53 -24.20 -59.03
CA TYR A 44 14.80 -24.86 -59.37
C TYR A 44 15.22 -24.66 -60.84
N ALA A 45 14.22 -24.44 -61.70
CA ALA A 45 14.35 -24.20 -63.13
C ALA A 45 13.06 -23.52 -63.62
N PRO A 46 13.06 -22.82 -64.77
CA PRO A 46 11.85 -22.20 -65.32
C PRO A 46 10.66 -23.17 -65.35
N ASP A 47 9.51 -22.73 -64.83
CA ASP A 47 8.28 -23.51 -64.72
C ASP A 47 8.37 -24.75 -63.80
N GLN A 48 9.36 -24.83 -62.90
CA GLN A 48 9.53 -25.89 -61.91
C GLN A 48 9.55 -25.34 -60.47
N ILE A 49 8.36 -24.94 -60.00
CA ILE A 49 8.12 -24.51 -58.63
C ILE A 49 7.99 -25.75 -57.73
N THR A 50 8.96 -25.95 -56.83
CA THR A 50 8.86 -26.95 -55.75
C THR A 50 8.45 -26.24 -54.47
N CYS A 51 7.40 -26.75 -53.83
CA CYS A 51 6.78 -26.15 -52.66
C CYS A 51 6.91 -27.13 -51.48
N LEU A 52 7.62 -26.72 -50.43
CA LEU A 52 7.76 -27.49 -49.18
C LEU A 52 6.81 -26.97 -48.12
N ASP A 53 6.24 -27.88 -47.32
CA ASP A 53 5.35 -27.57 -46.21
C ASP A 53 6.13 -27.38 -44.90
N GLU A 54 6.53 -26.14 -44.61
CA GLU A 54 6.72 -25.74 -43.21
C GLU A 54 5.33 -25.67 -42.58
N GLN A 55 4.94 -26.76 -41.91
CA GLN A 55 3.89 -26.75 -40.90
C GLN A 55 4.48 -26.18 -39.59
N ASP A 56 3.65 -25.84 -38.61
CA ASP A 56 4.06 -25.77 -37.20
C ASP A 56 4.45 -27.18 -36.74
N VAL A 57 5.61 -27.67 -37.15
CA VAL A 57 6.08 -29.04 -36.86
C VAL A 57 6.27 -29.29 -35.35
N SER A 58 6.16 -28.24 -34.53
CA SER A 58 6.20 -28.29 -33.07
C SER A 58 4.81 -28.44 -32.44
N GLY A 59 3.77 -27.85 -33.02
CA GLY A 59 2.40 -27.78 -32.49
C GLY A 59 2.28 -27.01 -31.16
N HIS A 60 3.35 -26.37 -30.72
CA HIS A 60 3.56 -25.93 -29.34
C HIS A 60 2.67 -24.75 -28.96
N GLY A 61 2.53 -23.76 -29.85
CA GLY A 61 1.61 -22.63 -29.66
C GLY A 61 0.14 -23.05 -29.63
N THR A 62 -0.21 -24.05 -30.45
CA THR A 62 -1.55 -24.67 -30.47
C THR A 62 -1.82 -25.44 -29.17
N PHE A 63 -0.82 -26.15 -28.63
CA PHE A 63 -0.91 -26.87 -27.36
C PHE A 63 -1.14 -25.92 -26.18
N ILE A 64 -0.37 -24.84 -26.10
CA ILE A 64 -0.53 -23.76 -25.10
C ILE A 64 -1.92 -23.12 -25.20
N SER A 65 -2.37 -22.81 -26.42
CA SER A 65 -3.68 -22.19 -26.66
C SER A 65 -4.85 -23.07 -26.21
N GLY A 66 -4.73 -24.39 -26.36
CA GLY A 66 -5.71 -25.35 -25.86
C GLY A 66 -5.85 -25.36 -24.34
N ILE A 67 -4.73 -25.31 -23.60
CA ILE A 67 -4.72 -25.23 -22.12
C ILE A 67 -5.41 -23.94 -21.66
N ILE A 68 -5.14 -22.82 -22.33
CA ILE A 68 -5.72 -21.52 -21.95
C ILE A 68 -7.22 -21.44 -22.28
N GLY A 69 -7.61 -21.81 -23.49
CA GLY A 69 -8.91 -21.44 -24.09
C GLY A 69 -9.60 -22.50 -24.96
N GLY A 70 -9.24 -23.79 -24.80
CA GLY A 70 -9.95 -24.92 -25.42
C GLY A 70 -11.46 -24.87 -25.12
N VAL A 71 -12.29 -25.11 -26.14
CA VAL A 71 -13.74 -24.82 -26.09
C VAL A 71 -14.46 -25.70 -25.07
N HIS A 72 -15.13 -25.07 -24.11
CA HIS A 72 -15.92 -25.77 -23.09
C HIS A 72 -17.18 -26.43 -23.68
N ASN A 73 -17.56 -27.58 -23.12
CA ASN A 73 -18.88 -28.21 -23.29
C ASN A 73 -19.32 -28.46 -24.75
N ASN A 74 -18.38 -28.61 -25.68
CA ASN A 74 -18.63 -28.92 -27.09
C ASN A 74 -18.67 -30.44 -27.41
N LEU A 75 -18.55 -31.29 -26.38
CA LEU A 75 -18.47 -32.75 -26.47
C LEU A 75 -17.26 -33.30 -27.26
N LYS A 76 -16.17 -32.53 -27.40
CA LYS A 76 -14.95 -32.93 -28.13
C LYS A 76 -13.68 -32.64 -27.33
N GLY A 77 -12.83 -33.65 -27.17
CA GLY A 77 -11.45 -33.49 -26.67
C GLY A 77 -11.36 -32.85 -25.28
N ILE A 78 -10.56 -31.79 -25.17
CA ILE A 78 -10.27 -31.08 -23.91
C ILE A 78 -11.07 -29.79 -23.75
N SER A 79 -11.20 -29.33 -22.50
CA SER A 79 -11.63 -27.96 -22.16
C SER A 79 -10.45 -27.22 -21.55
N GLY A 80 -10.20 -25.98 -22.00
CA GLY A 80 -9.17 -25.12 -21.43
C GLY A 80 -9.58 -24.58 -20.05
N ILE A 81 -8.68 -23.85 -19.38
CA ILE A 81 -8.94 -23.24 -18.08
C ILE A 81 -10.04 -22.17 -18.13
N SER A 82 -10.19 -21.47 -19.25
CA SER A 82 -11.23 -20.46 -19.42
C SER A 82 -12.01 -20.64 -20.72
N SER A 83 -13.26 -20.19 -20.73
CA SER A 83 -14.09 -20.21 -21.93
C SER A 83 -13.75 -19.04 -22.85
N LYS A 84 -13.97 -19.23 -24.16
CA LYS A 84 -13.77 -18.19 -25.20
C LYS A 84 -14.54 -16.88 -24.95
N ASN A 85 -15.53 -16.89 -24.05
CA ASN A 85 -16.35 -15.72 -23.70
C ASN A 85 -15.70 -14.84 -22.60
N LYS A 86 -14.65 -15.33 -21.91
CA LYS A 86 -13.93 -14.57 -20.87
C LYS A 86 -12.50 -14.18 -21.26
N ILE A 87 -11.81 -15.02 -22.04
CA ILE A 87 -10.42 -14.76 -22.46
C ILE A 87 -10.32 -14.75 -23.99
N LYS A 88 -9.63 -13.74 -24.51
CA LYS A 88 -9.20 -13.63 -25.92
C LYS A 88 -7.72 -14.00 -26.01
N ILE A 89 -7.39 -15.01 -26.81
CA ILE A 89 -6.00 -15.39 -27.14
C ILE A 89 -5.55 -14.58 -28.36
N MET A 90 -4.34 -14.04 -28.30
CA MET A 90 -3.62 -13.32 -29.35
C MET A 90 -2.31 -14.08 -29.63
N PRO A 91 -2.26 -15.00 -30.60
CA PRO A 91 -1.02 -15.63 -31.03
C PRO A 91 -0.03 -14.60 -31.59
N ILE A 92 1.25 -14.78 -31.30
CA ILE A 92 2.36 -14.00 -31.88
C ILE A 92 3.50 -14.99 -32.15
N ARG A 93 3.95 -15.08 -33.41
CA ARG A 93 5.08 -15.92 -33.84
C ARG A 93 6.31 -15.03 -34.06
N PHE A 94 7.48 -15.52 -33.70
CA PHE A 94 8.77 -14.81 -33.74
C PHE A 94 9.92 -15.83 -33.71
N ASP A 95 11.14 -15.41 -34.08
CA ASP A 95 12.28 -16.31 -34.36
C ASP A 95 13.04 -16.82 -33.13
N LEU A 96 12.48 -16.64 -31.93
CA LEU A 96 13.13 -16.93 -30.64
C LEU A 96 14.46 -16.17 -30.42
N ASP A 97 14.62 -15.03 -31.09
CA ASP A 97 15.72 -14.10 -30.89
C ASP A 97 15.25 -12.84 -30.14
N THR A 98 16.18 -12.16 -29.47
CA THR A 98 15.89 -10.97 -28.66
C THR A 98 15.23 -9.82 -29.45
N PHE A 99 15.55 -9.63 -30.73
CA PHE A 99 14.97 -8.54 -31.51
C PHE A 99 13.50 -8.78 -31.81
N SER A 100 13.16 -9.94 -32.40
CA SER A 100 11.77 -10.27 -32.71
C SER A 100 10.91 -10.49 -31.45
N GLU A 101 11.50 -10.95 -30.33
CA GLU A 101 10.81 -10.99 -29.04
C GLU A 101 10.40 -9.59 -28.54
N ILE A 102 11.30 -8.61 -28.62
CA ILE A 102 10.99 -7.23 -28.20
C ILE A 102 9.88 -6.64 -29.07
N GLN A 103 9.84 -6.96 -30.37
CA GLN A 103 8.72 -6.58 -31.22
C GLN A 103 7.42 -7.26 -30.77
N ALA A 104 7.43 -8.57 -30.50
CA ALA A 104 6.29 -9.33 -30.01
C ALA A 104 5.72 -8.80 -28.68
N ILE A 105 6.58 -8.45 -27.71
CA ILE A 105 6.17 -7.85 -26.43
C ILE A 105 5.50 -6.49 -26.65
N ASN A 106 6.08 -5.66 -27.51
CA ASN A 106 5.52 -4.34 -27.83
C ASN A 106 4.21 -4.44 -28.62
N PHE A 107 4.07 -5.40 -29.54
CA PHE A 107 2.81 -5.70 -30.23
C PHE A 107 1.72 -6.10 -29.22
N ALA A 108 2.00 -7.05 -28.33
CA ALA A 108 1.05 -7.50 -27.31
C ALA A 108 0.58 -6.31 -26.44
N LYS A 109 1.52 -5.47 -26.01
CA LYS A 109 1.29 -4.24 -25.25
C LYS A 109 0.41 -3.24 -26.00
N ASN A 110 0.75 -2.91 -27.25
CA ASN A 110 0.04 -1.91 -28.07
C ASN A 110 -1.39 -2.34 -28.41
N ASN A 111 -1.63 -3.65 -28.52
CA ASN A 111 -2.93 -4.27 -28.77
C ASN A 111 -3.69 -4.65 -27.49
N GLY A 112 -3.20 -4.24 -26.31
CA GLY A 112 -3.95 -4.27 -25.05
C GLY A 112 -3.93 -5.59 -24.28
N ALA A 113 -2.98 -6.49 -24.55
CA ALA A 113 -2.79 -7.70 -23.76
C ALA A 113 -2.58 -7.37 -22.27
N LYS A 114 -3.10 -8.24 -21.40
CA LYS A 114 -2.95 -8.14 -19.93
C LYS A 114 -2.05 -9.23 -19.35
N VAL A 115 -1.82 -10.29 -20.10
CA VAL A 115 -0.98 -11.42 -19.73
C VAL A 115 -0.24 -11.85 -20.99
N ILE A 116 1.07 -12.08 -20.88
CA ILE A 116 1.90 -12.77 -21.88
C ILE A 116 2.26 -14.13 -21.31
N ASN A 117 2.24 -15.17 -22.15
CA ASN A 117 2.71 -16.51 -21.83
C ASN A 117 3.99 -16.80 -22.62
N ALA A 118 5.13 -16.71 -21.94
CA ALA A 118 6.45 -17.03 -22.46
C ALA A 118 6.84 -18.47 -22.08
N SER A 119 6.42 -19.43 -22.90
CA SER A 119 6.78 -20.85 -22.76
C SER A 119 8.09 -21.18 -23.49
N PHE A 120 9.08 -20.30 -23.36
CA PHE A 120 10.40 -20.36 -24.00
C PHE A 120 11.46 -19.80 -23.04
N GLY A 121 12.75 -19.96 -23.38
CA GLY A 121 13.85 -19.34 -22.65
C GLY A 121 15.23 -19.91 -22.98
N GLY A 122 16.25 -19.37 -22.35
CA GLY A 122 17.66 -19.74 -22.50
C GLY A 122 18.54 -19.20 -21.38
N THR A 123 19.85 -19.46 -21.44
CA THR A 123 20.80 -19.13 -20.35
C THR A 123 21.42 -17.73 -20.43
N GLU A 124 21.26 -17.03 -21.55
CA GLU A 124 21.91 -15.73 -21.80
C GLU A 124 21.08 -14.56 -21.26
N PHE A 125 21.72 -13.62 -20.57
CA PHE A 125 21.07 -12.42 -20.04
C PHE A 125 20.99 -11.31 -21.10
N SER A 126 19.82 -10.72 -21.28
CA SER A 126 19.60 -9.55 -22.14
C SER A 126 18.94 -8.40 -21.37
N GLN A 127 19.64 -7.27 -21.26
CA GLN A 127 19.07 -6.06 -20.67
C GLN A 127 17.90 -5.51 -21.51
N LEU A 128 17.95 -5.67 -22.83
CA LEU A 128 16.90 -5.16 -23.74
C LEU A 128 15.60 -5.96 -23.62
N GLU A 129 15.72 -7.29 -23.47
CA GLU A 129 14.59 -8.19 -23.18
C GLU A 129 13.97 -7.83 -21.83
N LYS A 130 14.80 -7.71 -20.78
CA LYS A 130 14.37 -7.30 -19.44
C LYS A 130 13.64 -5.95 -19.45
N ASP A 131 14.19 -4.93 -20.11
CA ASP A 131 13.59 -3.60 -20.22
C ASP A 131 12.24 -3.66 -20.96
N ALA A 132 12.14 -4.47 -22.03
CA ALA A 132 10.88 -4.66 -22.75
C ALA A 132 9.82 -5.32 -21.87
N ILE A 133 10.18 -6.38 -21.13
CA ILE A 133 9.30 -7.08 -20.18
C ILE A 133 8.85 -6.14 -19.07
N GLU A 134 9.75 -5.38 -18.43
CA GLU A 134 9.39 -4.41 -17.37
C GLU A 134 8.52 -3.26 -17.90
N SER A 135 8.57 -2.98 -19.20
CA SER A 135 7.68 -2.01 -19.85
C SER A 135 6.27 -2.55 -20.13
N PHE A 136 6.03 -3.86 -19.99
CA PHE A 136 4.71 -4.47 -20.19
C PHE A 136 3.82 -4.25 -18.95
N PRO A 137 2.67 -3.56 -19.07
CA PRO A 137 1.85 -3.17 -17.92
C PRO A 137 1.05 -4.34 -17.29
N GLY A 138 1.09 -5.53 -17.88
CA GLY A 138 0.37 -6.72 -17.42
C GLY A 138 1.24 -7.66 -16.58
N ILE A 139 0.98 -8.96 -16.72
CA ILE A 139 1.78 -10.06 -16.15
C ILE A 139 2.53 -10.79 -17.26
N PHE A 140 3.80 -11.11 -17.04
CA PHE A 140 4.61 -11.91 -17.96
C PHE A 140 4.87 -13.29 -17.32
N VAL A 141 4.18 -14.34 -17.79
CA VAL A 141 4.31 -15.69 -17.23
C VAL A 141 5.39 -16.44 -17.99
N ALA A 142 6.45 -16.86 -17.31
CA ALA A 142 7.61 -17.49 -17.92
C ALA A 142 7.82 -18.93 -17.42
N ALA A 143 8.15 -19.84 -18.33
CA ALA A 143 8.52 -21.22 -18.00
C ALA A 143 9.92 -21.29 -17.37
N ALA A 144 10.09 -22.05 -16.27
CA ALA A 144 11.36 -22.07 -15.53
C ALA A 144 12.52 -22.82 -16.21
N GLY A 145 12.25 -23.61 -17.26
CA GLY A 145 13.21 -24.49 -17.94
C GLY A 145 13.00 -25.99 -17.64
N ASN A 146 13.66 -26.88 -18.39
CA ASN A 146 13.40 -28.32 -18.42
C ASN A 146 14.68 -29.19 -18.25
N GLU A 147 15.72 -28.62 -17.65
CA GLU A 147 17.07 -29.19 -17.57
C GLU A 147 17.37 -29.85 -16.19
N SER A 148 16.36 -29.94 -15.31
CA SER A 148 16.48 -30.39 -13.91
C SER A 148 17.41 -29.54 -13.03
N THR A 149 17.72 -28.30 -13.42
CA THR A 149 18.72 -27.45 -12.76
C THR A 149 18.15 -26.44 -11.76
N ASN A 150 19.03 -25.87 -10.93
CA ASN A 150 18.69 -24.74 -10.05
C ASN A 150 18.99 -23.41 -10.75
N ASN A 151 17.97 -22.58 -10.97
CA ASN A 151 18.10 -21.28 -11.63
C ASN A 151 18.95 -20.29 -10.82
N GLU A 152 19.06 -20.44 -9.49
CA GLU A 152 20.05 -19.68 -8.69
C GLU A 152 21.53 -20.02 -9.01
N THR A 153 21.80 -21.04 -9.83
CA THR A 153 23.16 -21.48 -10.18
C THR A 153 23.40 -21.61 -11.69
N LEU A 154 22.35 -21.90 -12.46
CA LEU A 154 22.34 -21.90 -13.92
C LEU A 154 21.08 -21.16 -14.36
N HIS A 155 21.22 -19.86 -14.60
CA HIS A 155 20.10 -18.96 -14.87
C HIS A 155 19.30 -19.38 -16.12
N PHE A 156 18.00 -19.11 -16.10
CA PHE A 156 17.09 -19.38 -17.23
C PHE A 156 16.16 -18.18 -17.47
N TYR A 157 16.49 -17.38 -18.48
CA TYR A 157 15.76 -16.16 -18.87
C TYR A 157 14.70 -16.49 -19.94
N PRO A 158 13.56 -15.79 -19.99
CA PRO A 158 13.17 -14.65 -19.15
C PRO A 158 12.81 -14.96 -17.69
N SER A 159 12.62 -16.24 -17.33
CA SER A 159 12.02 -16.63 -16.04
C SER A 159 12.75 -16.14 -14.79
N ASP A 160 14.08 -15.97 -14.89
CA ASP A 160 14.97 -15.59 -13.79
C ASP A 160 15.34 -14.09 -13.78
N TYR A 161 14.68 -13.26 -14.60
CA TYR A 161 14.82 -11.81 -14.42
C TYR A 161 14.14 -11.36 -13.13
N ALA A 162 14.85 -10.56 -12.33
CA ALA A 162 14.34 -9.92 -11.12
C ALA A 162 13.36 -8.77 -11.43
N SER A 163 12.28 -9.06 -12.15
CA SER A 163 11.27 -8.12 -12.63
C SER A 163 9.92 -8.37 -11.94
N SER A 164 9.33 -7.31 -11.36
CA SER A 164 8.15 -7.44 -10.47
C SER A 164 6.86 -7.95 -11.15
N ASN A 165 6.79 -7.90 -12.48
CA ASN A 165 5.66 -8.34 -13.29
C ASN A 165 5.83 -9.76 -13.89
N ILE A 166 6.97 -10.41 -13.68
CA ILE A 166 7.20 -11.80 -14.10
C ILE A 166 6.57 -12.76 -13.09
N ILE A 167 5.98 -13.87 -13.56
CA ILE A 167 5.71 -15.05 -12.73
C ILE A 167 6.46 -16.25 -13.33
N SER A 168 7.45 -16.76 -12.60
CA SER A 168 8.28 -17.90 -13.00
C SER A 168 7.67 -19.22 -12.57
N VAL A 169 7.55 -20.19 -13.50
CA VAL A 169 6.67 -21.36 -13.35
C VAL A 169 7.42 -22.70 -13.51
N ALA A 170 7.52 -23.44 -12.41
CA ALA A 170 7.93 -24.85 -12.39
C ALA A 170 6.78 -25.79 -12.79
N ALA A 171 7.12 -27.04 -13.13
CA ALA A 171 6.16 -28.09 -13.47
C ALA A 171 5.98 -29.08 -12.31
N THR A 172 4.73 -29.46 -12.01
CA THR A 172 4.41 -30.66 -11.21
C THR A 172 3.88 -31.79 -12.08
N ASP A 173 3.98 -33.02 -11.56
CA ASP A 173 3.30 -34.19 -12.10
C ASP A 173 1.92 -34.44 -11.46
N GLN A 174 1.23 -35.48 -11.93
CA GLN A 174 -0.11 -35.85 -11.45
C GLN A 174 -0.16 -36.35 -9.99
N ASN A 175 0.98 -36.46 -9.30
CA ASN A 175 1.10 -36.85 -7.90
C ASN A 175 1.43 -35.66 -6.99
N ASP A 176 1.36 -34.42 -7.49
CA ASP A 176 1.79 -33.20 -6.79
C ASP A 176 3.29 -33.27 -6.37
N VAL A 177 4.12 -33.89 -7.22
CA VAL A 177 5.59 -33.89 -7.10
C VAL A 177 6.17 -32.93 -8.14
N LEU A 178 7.26 -32.23 -7.80
CA LEU A 178 8.05 -31.49 -8.79
C LEU A 178 8.45 -32.43 -9.93
N ALA A 179 8.08 -32.09 -11.16
CA ALA A 179 8.36 -32.93 -12.32
C ALA A 179 9.87 -33.09 -12.50
N THR A 180 10.32 -34.30 -12.84
CA THR A 180 11.76 -34.66 -12.81
C THR A 180 12.63 -33.81 -13.74
N PHE A 181 12.07 -33.27 -14.82
CA PHE A 181 12.74 -32.35 -15.75
C PHE A 181 12.69 -30.89 -15.28
N SER A 182 11.79 -30.51 -14.37
CA SER A 182 11.56 -29.11 -14.05
C SER A 182 12.79 -28.48 -13.42
N ASN A 183 13.22 -27.35 -13.97
CA ASN A 183 14.07 -26.43 -13.24
C ASN A 183 13.34 -25.92 -12.00
N TYR A 184 14.11 -25.44 -11.04
CA TYR A 184 13.63 -24.97 -9.75
C TYR A 184 14.49 -23.81 -9.24
N GLY A 185 13.99 -23.11 -8.22
CA GLY A 185 14.71 -21.99 -7.63
C GLY A 185 13.98 -21.48 -6.39
N SER A 186 14.67 -21.48 -5.25
CA SER A 186 14.12 -21.04 -3.96
C SER A 186 13.85 -19.54 -3.88
N LEU A 187 14.46 -18.75 -4.77
CA LEU A 187 14.36 -17.30 -4.90
C LEU A 187 13.91 -16.85 -6.29
N SER A 188 14.20 -17.64 -7.33
CA SER A 188 13.98 -17.32 -8.74
C SER A 188 12.71 -17.92 -9.36
N VAL A 189 12.21 -19.05 -8.84
CA VAL A 189 11.00 -19.71 -9.37
C VAL A 189 9.83 -19.52 -8.41
N ASP A 190 8.81 -18.78 -8.83
CA ASP A 190 7.77 -18.30 -7.93
C ASP A 190 6.88 -19.43 -7.39
N LEU A 191 6.36 -20.28 -8.28
CA LEU A 191 5.44 -21.38 -7.96
C LEU A 191 5.48 -22.47 -9.05
N ALA A 192 4.69 -23.53 -8.87
CA ALA A 192 4.50 -24.55 -9.90
C ALA A 192 3.05 -24.68 -10.39
N ALA A 193 2.87 -25.33 -11.54
CA ALA A 193 1.59 -25.77 -12.08
C ALA A 193 1.73 -27.14 -12.78
N PRO A 194 0.64 -27.86 -13.10
CA PRO A 194 0.73 -29.14 -13.79
C PRO A 194 1.45 -29.00 -15.13
N GLY A 195 2.53 -29.77 -15.32
CA GLY A 195 3.35 -29.70 -16.53
C GLY A 195 3.83 -31.05 -17.05
N LYS A 196 3.45 -32.16 -16.42
CA LYS A 196 3.76 -33.54 -16.85
C LYS A 196 2.48 -34.31 -17.17
N ASN A 197 2.48 -35.09 -18.24
CA ASN A 197 1.32 -35.79 -18.80
C ASN A 197 0.13 -34.85 -19.11
N VAL A 198 0.40 -33.60 -19.49
CA VAL A 198 -0.65 -32.63 -19.86
C VAL A 198 -1.24 -33.06 -21.20
N THR A 199 -2.55 -32.99 -21.39
CA THR A 199 -3.21 -33.25 -22.68
C THR A 199 -3.79 -31.97 -23.24
N SER A 200 -3.52 -31.65 -24.51
CA SER A 200 -4.04 -30.45 -25.17
C SER A 200 -4.23 -30.62 -26.68
N THR A 201 -4.76 -29.60 -27.35
CA THR A 201 -4.90 -29.52 -28.82
C THR A 201 -3.54 -29.56 -29.53
N PHE A 202 -3.52 -30.06 -30.77
CA PHE A 202 -2.32 -30.07 -31.61
C PHE A 202 -2.66 -29.63 -33.04
N ASN A 203 -1.67 -29.29 -33.85
CA ASN A 203 -1.83 -28.45 -35.04
C ASN A 203 -2.18 -29.18 -36.36
N ASN A 204 -1.95 -30.48 -36.49
CA ASN A 204 -2.14 -31.16 -37.79
C ASN A 204 -3.63 -31.36 -38.15
N SER A 205 -4.59 -31.15 -37.22
CA SER A 205 -6.02 -31.01 -37.54
C SER A 205 -6.86 -30.46 -36.38
N ASP A 206 -8.05 -29.92 -36.69
CA ASP A 206 -9.15 -29.56 -35.76
C ASP A 206 -9.58 -30.66 -34.76
N THR A 207 -9.14 -31.89 -34.96
CA THR A 207 -9.48 -33.06 -34.13
C THR A 207 -8.27 -33.68 -33.41
N GLN A 208 -7.08 -33.11 -33.58
CA GLN A 208 -5.87 -33.66 -33.00
C GLN A 208 -5.62 -33.15 -31.58
N TYR A 209 -5.20 -34.07 -30.73
CA TYR A 209 -4.73 -33.81 -29.38
C TYR A 209 -3.42 -34.55 -29.16
N ALA A 210 -2.56 -34.01 -28.30
CA ALA A 210 -1.29 -34.61 -27.93
C ALA A 210 -1.15 -34.64 -26.40
N VAL A 211 -0.21 -35.45 -25.91
CA VAL A 211 0.23 -35.44 -24.50
C VAL A 211 1.66 -34.89 -24.47
N GLY A 212 1.94 -33.99 -23.53
CA GLY A 212 3.21 -33.27 -23.44
C GLY A 212 3.72 -33.09 -22.01
N ASP A 213 5.04 -33.01 -21.90
CA ASP A 213 5.82 -32.74 -20.70
C ASP A 213 6.64 -31.44 -20.87
N GLY A 214 6.57 -30.52 -19.91
CA GLY A 214 7.39 -29.31 -19.87
C GLY A 214 6.87 -28.21 -18.95
N THR A 215 7.76 -27.37 -18.42
CA THR A 215 7.40 -26.09 -17.77
C THR A 215 6.67 -25.15 -18.74
N SER A 216 6.95 -25.28 -20.03
CA SER A 216 6.21 -24.69 -21.14
C SER A 216 4.71 -25.02 -21.14
N PHE A 217 4.30 -26.15 -20.56
CA PHE A 217 2.89 -26.54 -20.41
C PHE A 217 2.34 -26.24 -19.01
N ALA A 218 3.20 -25.95 -18.03
CA ALA A 218 2.80 -25.43 -16.72
C ALA A 218 2.46 -23.92 -16.77
N ALA A 219 3.27 -23.13 -17.48
CA ALA A 219 3.07 -21.68 -17.67
C ALA A 219 1.63 -21.29 -18.12
N PRO A 220 1.00 -21.93 -19.14
CA PRO A 220 -0.34 -21.54 -19.58
C PRO A 220 -1.44 -21.68 -18.52
N TYR A 221 -1.30 -22.55 -17.52
CA TYR A 221 -2.22 -22.60 -16.38
C TYR A 221 -2.17 -21.31 -15.56
N ILE A 222 -0.97 -20.78 -15.30
CA ILE A 222 -0.76 -19.49 -14.61
C ILE A 222 -1.24 -18.32 -15.49
N ALA A 223 -0.99 -18.37 -16.79
CA ALA A 223 -1.42 -17.32 -17.71
C ALA A 223 -2.95 -17.23 -17.80
N ALA A 224 -3.63 -18.38 -17.94
CA ALA A 224 -5.08 -18.47 -17.96
C ALA A 224 -5.71 -18.07 -16.60
N ALA A 225 -5.10 -18.48 -15.49
CA ALA A 225 -5.49 -18.03 -14.14
C ALA A 225 -5.42 -16.50 -14.03
N SER A 226 -4.28 -15.91 -14.39
CA SER A 226 -4.05 -14.46 -14.35
C SER A 226 -5.08 -13.69 -15.17
N ALA A 227 -5.35 -14.13 -16.40
CA ALA A 227 -6.35 -13.50 -17.26
C ALA A 227 -7.80 -13.69 -16.74
N LEU A 228 -8.12 -14.83 -16.12
CA LEU A 228 -9.42 -15.02 -15.45
C LEU A 228 -9.57 -14.07 -14.24
N LEU A 229 -8.52 -13.90 -13.44
CA LEU A 229 -8.50 -12.98 -12.29
C LEU A 229 -8.70 -11.52 -12.74
N TYR A 230 -8.01 -11.07 -13.80
CA TYR A 230 -8.26 -9.75 -14.39
C TYR A 230 -9.70 -9.59 -14.91
N SER A 231 -10.31 -10.64 -15.47
CA SER A 231 -11.71 -10.60 -15.92
C SER A 231 -12.71 -10.47 -14.77
N ALA A 232 -12.37 -11.00 -13.58
CA ALA A 232 -13.21 -10.96 -12.39
C ALA A 232 -13.04 -9.66 -11.61
N ASN A 233 -11.84 -9.08 -11.62
CA ASN A 233 -11.53 -7.80 -10.98
C ASN A 233 -10.59 -6.95 -11.84
N ILE A 234 -11.21 -6.13 -12.71
CA ILE A 234 -10.52 -5.22 -13.63
C ILE A 234 -9.68 -4.12 -12.95
N SER A 235 -9.73 -4.01 -11.61
CA SER A 235 -8.98 -3.01 -10.83
C SER A 235 -7.72 -3.57 -10.15
N LEU A 236 -7.40 -4.85 -10.33
CA LEU A 236 -6.15 -5.44 -9.84
C LEU A 236 -4.93 -4.82 -10.54
N SER A 237 -3.91 -4.47 -9.77
CA SER A 237 -2.55 -4.27 -10.28
C SER A 237 -1.87 -5.61 -10.55
N SER A 238 -0.87 -5.63 -11.42
CA SER A 238 -0.04 -6.81 -11.68
C SER A 238 0.61 -7.33 -10.38
N SER A 239 1.11 -6.45 -9.52
CA SER A 239 1.67 -6.84 -8.22
C SER A 239 0.64 -7.58 -7.34
N ALA A 240 -0.56 -7.02 -7.17
CA ALA A 240 -1.61 -7.64 -6.36
C ALA A 240 -2.09 -8.97 -6.95
N LEU A 241 -2.13 -9.10 -8.28
CA LEU A 241 -2.44 -10.35 -8.96
C LEU A 241 -1.36 -11.41 -8.69
N LYS A 242 -0.07 -11.06 -8.86
CA LYS A 242 1.04 -11.97 -8.52
C LYS A 242 0.95 -12.42 -7.07
N ASP A 243 0.79 -11.49 -6.12
CA ASP A 243 0.62 -11.79 -4.69
C ASP A 243 -0.54 -12.77 -4.45
N ILE A 244 -1.69 -12.58 -5.10
CA ILE A 244 -2.85 -13.49 -5.00
C ILE A 244 -2.50 -14.89 -5.53
N ILE A 245 -1.86 -15.00 -6.69
CA ILE A 245 -1.48 -16.30 -7.29
C ILE A 245 -0.51 -17.06 -6.36
N LEU A 246 0.49 -16.39 -5.78
CA LEU A 246 1.44 -17.02 -4.86
C LEU A 246 0.83 -17.34 -3.49
N ALA A 247 -0.06 -16.49 -2.98
CA ALA A 247 -0.72 -16.71 -1.70
C ALA A 247 -1.77 -17.83 -1.75
N SER A 248 -2.48 -17.98 -2.87
CA SER A 248 -3.63 -18.89 -3.01
C SER A 248 -3.29 -20.36 -3.25
N GLY A 249 -2.10 -20.65 -3.80
CA GLY A 249 -1.70 -22.01 -4.16
C GLY A 249 -1.65 -22.99 -2.99
N ASP A 250 -1.77 -24.28 -3.30
CA ASP A 250 -1.70 -25.36 -2.32
C ASP A 250 -0.23 -25.67 -2.00
N SER A 251 0.11 -25.70 -0.71
CA SER A 251 1.49 -25.94 -0.26
C SER A 251 1.88 -27.41 -0.42
N LEU A 252 2.95 -27.68 -1.17
CA LEU A 252 3.42 -29.05 -1.44
C LEU A 252 4.80 -29.26 -0.78
N PRO A 253 5.00 -30.33 0.01
CA PRO A 253 6.30 -30.62 0.64
C PRO A 253 7.45 -30.73 -0.37
N THR A 254 7.15 -31.18 -1.59
CA THR A 254 8.07 -31.35 -2.73
C THR A 254 8.55 -30.04 -3.35
N LEU A 255 7.81 -28.94 -3.14
CA LEU A 255 8.13 -27.60 -3.65
C LEU A 255 8.78 -26.69 -2.60
N SER A 256 8.74 -27.08 -1.32
CA SER A 256 9.37 -26.36 -0.22
C SER A 256 10.89 -26.26 -0.42
N GLY A 257 11.43 -25.03 -0.46
CA GLY A 257 12.85 -24.80 -0.78
C GLY A 257 13.22 -25.06 -2.25
N LYS A 258 12.24 -25.27 -3.12
CA LYS A 258 12.39 -25.42 -4.58
C LYS A 258 11.67 -24.33 -5.38
N THR A 259 10.74 -23.62 -4.75
CA THR A 259 10.06 -22.43 -5.27
C THR A 259 9.89 -21.41 -4.15
N VAL A 260 9.74 -20.13 -4.47
CA VAL A 260 9.52 -19.03 -3.51
C VAL A 260 8.28 -19.28 -2.66
N SER A 261 7.19 -19.69 -3.28
CA SER A 261 5.91 -19.94 -2.60
C SER A 261 5.80 -21.30 -1.93
N GLY A 262 6.58 -22.30 -2.37
CA GLY A 262 6.42 -23.70 -1.97
C GLY A 262 5.11 -24.34 -2.44
N LYS A 263 4.47 -23.78 -3.48
CA LYS A 263 3.07 -24.04 -3.82
C LYS A 263 2.83 -24.38 -5.28
N ARG A 264 1.75 -25.12 -5.52
CA ARG A 264 1.17 -25.41 -6.84
C ARG A 264 -0.12 -24.62 -7.02
N LEU A 265 -0.38 -24.09 -8.23
CA LEU A 265 -1.55 -23.26 -8.54
C LEU A 265 -2.85 -23.85 -7.97
N ASN A 266 -3.63 -23.04 -7.24
CA ASN A 266 -5.02 -23.33 -6.92
C ASN A 266 -5.90 -22.21 -7.46
N LEU A 267 -6.49 -22.43 -8.64
CA LEU A 267 -7.29 -21.43 -9.35
C LEU A 267 -8.54 -21.01 -8.57
N ASN A 268 -9.18 -21.93 -7.85
CA ASN A 268 -10.37 -21.61 -7.06
C ASN A 268 -10.03 -20.62 -5.94
N ASN A 269 -8.98 -20.92 -5.17
CA ASN A 269 -8.52 -20.02 -4.11
C ASN A 269 -8.06 -18.66 -4.69
N ALA A 270 -7.35 -18.66 -5.82
CA ALA A 270 -6.91 -17.45 -6.50
C ALA A 270 -8.11 -16.57 -6.91
N TYR A 271 -9.14 -17.19 -7.50
CA TYR A 271 -10.37 -16.50 -7.90
C TYR A 271 -11.11 -15.91 -6.70
N GLN A 272 -11.29 -16.68 -5.61
CA GLN A 272 -11.96 -16.21 -4.39
C GLN A 272 -11.24 -15.02 -3.74
N LEU A 273 -9.90 -15.03 -3.72
CA LEU A 273 -9.12 -13.89 -3.22
C LEU A 273 -9.21 -12.67 -4.14
N ALA A 274 -9.20 -12.85 -5.47
CA ALA A 274 -9.30 -11.76 -6.43
C ALA A 274 -10.65 -11.02 -6.41
N ILE A 275 -11.74 -11.71 -6.05
CA ILE A 275 -13.06 -11.11 -5.86
C ILE A 275 -13.33 -10.66 -4.41
N LYS A 276 -12.41 -10.87 -3.47
CA LYS A 276 -12.59 -10.45 -2.08
C LYS A 276 -12.40 -8.94 -1.94
N ILE A 277 -13.40 -8.27 -1.39
CA ILE A 277 -13.36 -6.82 -1.14
C ILE A 277 -12.44 -6.53 0.05
N ALA A 278 -11.63 -5.48 -0.06
CA ALA A 278 -10.74 -5.05 0.99
C ALA A 278 -11.52 -4.47 2.18
N THR A 279 -11.21 -4.98 3.37
CA THR A 279 -11.76 -4.54 4.67
C THR A 279 -11.68 -3.02 4.83
N PRO A 280 -12.77 -2.34 5.23
CA PRO A 280 -12.74 -0.92 5.54
C PRO A 280 -11.66 -0.57 6.56
N THR A 281 -11.11 0.63 6.44
CA THR A 281 -10.24 1.25 7.44
C THR A 281 -10.87 2.54 7.93
N ALA A 282 -10.57 2.92 9.18
CA ALA A 282 -11.11 4.12 9.82
C ALA A 282 -9.98 5.08 10.22
N LEU A 283 -10.15 6.37 9.90
CA LEU A 283 -9.24 7.45 10.28
C LEU A 283 -10.01 8.62 10.92
N PRO A 284 -9.67 9.05 12.15
CA PRO A 284 -8.65 8.49 13.03
C PRO A 284 -9.01 7.05 13.47
N ALA A 285 -8.00 6.24 13.79
CA ALA A 285 -8.19 4.88 14.29
C ALA A 285 -8.94 4.86 15.63
N GLY A 286 -9.45 3.69 16.06
CA GLY A 286 -10.07 3.55 17.37
C GLY A 286 -9.11 3.88 18.52
N GLY A 287 -9.67 4.37 19.63
CA GLY A 287 -8.90 4.81 20.80
C GLY A 287 -9.71 5.69 21.75
N THR A 288 -9.02 6.23 22.76
CA THR A 288 -9.62 7.13 23.75
C THR A 288 -9.34 8.59 23.39
N TYR A 289 -10.41 9.39 23.34
CA TYR A 289 -10.38 10.80 22.95
C TYR A 289 -11.06 11.69 24.00
N ALA A 290 -10.57 12.92 24.15
CA ALA A 290 -11.13 13.93 25.05
C ALA A 290 -12.15 14.88 24.38
N SER A 291 -12.53 14.57 23.13
CA SER A 291 -13.46 15.35 22.31
C SER A 291 -14.11 14.44 21.26
N THR A 292 -15.25 14.89 20.71
CA THR A 292 -15.90 14.32 19.52
C THR A 292 -14.88 14.03 18.41
N GLN A 293 -15.01 12.88 17.74
CA GLN A 293 -14.20 12.52 16.58
C GLN A 293 -15.02 12.58 15.29
N SER A 294 -14.35 12.95 14.19
CA SER A 294 -14.90 12.89 12.83
C SER A 294 -14.20 11.75 12.09
N VAL A 295 -14.82 10.57 12.07
CA VAL A 295 -14.22 9.35 11.55
C VAL A 295 -14.55 9.19 10.06
N THR A 296 -13.51 9.10 9.25
CA THR A 296 -13.59 8.77 7.83
C THR A 296 -13.39 7.28 7.63
N LEU A 297 -14.24 6.65 6.81
CA LEU A 297 -14.09 5.27 6.35
C LEU A 297 -13.56 5.25 4.91
N SER A 298 -12.74 4.25 4.59
CA SER A 298 -12.25 4.00 3.24
C SER A 298 -11.98 2.50 2.99
N SER A 299 -12.03 2.07 1.74
CA SER A 299 -11.57 0.75 1.28
C SER A 299 -10.67 0.96 0.06
N SER A 300 -9.66 0.11 -0.13
CA SER A 300 -8.84 0.11 -1.35
C SER A 300 -9.57 -0.49 -2.56
N THR A 301 -10.71 -1.16 -2.37
CA THR A 301 -11.55 -1.64 -3.47
C THR A 301 -12.34 -0.48 -4.06
N THR A 302 -11.88 0.06 -5.19
CA THR A 302 -12.52 1.18 -5.90
C THR A 302 -13.98 0.87 -6.24
N GLY A 303 -14.87 1.77 -5.84
CA GLY A 303 -16.31 1.67 -6.08
C GLY A 303 -17.05 0.65 -5.20
N ALA A 304 -16.45 0.19 -4.09
CA ALA A 304 -17.18 -0.54 -3.06
C ALA A 304 -17.98 0.42 -2.16
N ASP A 305 -19.21 0.06 -1.84
CA ASP A 305 -20.06 0.75 -0.89
C ASP A 305 -19.73 0.30 0.53
N ILE A 306 -19.59 1.24 1.47
CA ILE A 306 -19.30 0.91 2.88
C ILE A 306 -20.57 1.10 3.72
N PHE A 307 -20.90 0.12 4.54
CA PHE A 307 -22.02 0.15 5.49
C PHE A 307 -21.48 0.00 6.92
N TYR A 308 -22.09 0.69 7.89
CA TYR A 308 -21.57 0.73 9.26
C TYR A 308 -22.63 0.79 10.36
N THR A 309 -22.20 0.45 11.57
CA THR A 309 -22.94 0.52 12.83
C THR A 309 -22.04 1.16 13.92
N LEU A 310 -22.64 1.74 14.96
CA LEU A 310 -21.91 2.39 16.08
C LEU A 310 -22.20 1.75 17.46
N ASP A 311 -23.20 0.88 17.53
CA ASP A 311 -23.62 0.13 18.71
C ASP A 311 -22.88 -1.23 18.85
N GLY A 312 -22.01 -1.56 17.90
CA GLY A 312 -21.31 -2.84 17.85
C GLY A 312 -22.12 -4.00 17.27
N SER A 313 -23.34 -3.79 16.75
CA SER A 313 -24.08 -4.78 15.96
C SER A 313 -23.33 -5.10 14.64
N GLN A 314 -23.58 -6.26 14.03
CA GLN A 314 -22.95 -6.59 12.75
C GLN A 314 -23.53 -5.73 11.62
N PRO A 315 -22.70 -5.03 10.84
CA PRO A 315 -23.15 -4.24 9.70
C PRO A 315 -23.54 -5.14 8.53
N SER A 316 -24.51 -4.69 7.74
CA SER A 316 -24.92 -5.32 6.47
C SER A 316 -25.43 -4.24 5.50
N ILE A 317 -25.91 -4.64 4.31
CA ILE A 317 -26.53 -3.72 3.34
C ILE A 317 -27.79 -2.99 3.84
N SER A 318 -28.38 -3.42 4.97
CA SER A 318 -29.50 -2.71 5.63
C SER A 318 -29.05 -1.73 6.73
N SER A 319 -27.75 -1.68 7.03
CA SER A 319 -27.16 -0.71 7.97
C SER A 319 -26.94 0.65 7.32
N THR A 320 -26.42 1.62 8.07
CA THR A 320 -26.18 2.98 7.55
C THR A 320 -25.09 2.97 6.49
N LYS A 321 -25.41 3.39 5.27
CA LYS A 321 -24.43 3.59 4.19
C LYS A 321 -23.56 4.80 4.49
N TYR A 322 -22.25 4.61 4.49
CA TYR A 322 -21.26 5.67 4.66
C TYR A 322 -21.20 6.54 3.40
N THR A 323 -21.40 7.85 3.59
CA THR A 323 -21.41 8.87 2.52
C THR A 323 -20.67 10.15 2.92
N ILE A 324 -20.61 10.46 4.22
CA ILE A 324 -19.92 11.59 4.82
C ILE A 324 -19.20 11.12 6.10
N PRO A 325 -18.20 11.88 6.62
CA PRO A 325 -17.50 11.53 7.86
C PRO A 325 -18.47 11.34 9.05
N ILE A 326 -18.23 10.30 9.83
CA ILE A 326 -19.07 9.88 10.95
C ILE A 326 -18.70 10.71 12.18
N SER A 327 -19.66 11.46 12.75
CA SER A 327 -19.47 12.16 14.02
C SER A 327 -19.68 11.19 15.20
N VAL A 328 -18.63 10.95 15.97
CA VAL A 328 -18.67 10.10 17.18
C VAL A 328 -18.57 11.01 18.41
N THR A 329 -19.72 11.25 19.05
CA THR A 329 -19.88 12.17 20.20
C THR A 329 -19.68 11.50 21.55
N ASP A 330 -19.96 10.20 21.63
CA ASP A 330 -20.00 9.39 22.84
C ASP A 330 -19.27 8.05 22.60
N THR A 331 -19.06 7.27 23.65
CA THR A 331 -18.38 5.96 23.52
C THR A 331 -19.17 5.02 22.61
N ALA A 332 -18.53 4.56 21.54
CA ALA A 332 -19.15 3.79 20.46
C ALA A 332 -18.23 2.64 19.99
N THR A 333 -18.84 1.58 19.45
CA THR A 333 -18.12 0.51 18.74
C THR A 333 -18.47 0.60 17.27
N LEU A 334 -17.59 1.22 16.49
CA LEU A 334 -17.71 1.31 15.05
C LEU A 334 -17.41 -0.05 14.45
N LYS A 335 -18.40 -0.64 13.76
CA LYS A 335 -18.17 -1.76 12.85
C LYS A 335 -18.55 -1.35 11.44
N SER A 336 -17.80 -1.82 10.44
CA SER A 336 -18.11 -1.55 9.03
C SER A 336 -17.73 -2.70 8.11
N ILE A 337 -18.48 -2.83 7.01
CA ILE A 337 -18.29 -3.81 5.95
C ILE A 337 -18.31 -3.06 4.60
N ALA A 338 -17.51 -3.52 3.63
CA ALA A 338 -17.54 -3.05 2.26
C ALA A 338 -18.17 -4.11 1.35
N VAL A 339 -19.09 -3.68 0.50
CA VAL A 339 -19.92 -4.50 -0.40
C VAL A 339 -19.84 -3.95 -1.81
N LYS A 340 -19.84 -4.82 -2.82
CA LYS A 340 -19.84 -4.46 -4.24
C LYS A 340 -20.44 -5.61 -5.03
N ASP A 341 -21.35 -5.29 -5.94
CA ASP A 341 -22.06 -6.32 -6.72
C ASP A 341 -21.09 -7.20 -7.52
N GLY A 342 -21.39 -8.50 -7.58
CA GLY A 342 -20.54 -9.53 -8.19
C GLY A 342 -19.23 -9.86 -7.47
N MET A 343 -18.94 -9.26 -6.31
CA MET A 343 -17.74 -9.50 -5.50
C MET A 343 -18.08 -10.08 -4.12
N THR A 344 -17.10 -10.72 -3.46
CA THR A 344 -17.26 -11.26 -2.11
C THR A 344 -17.04 -10.17 -1.07
N ASP A 345 -18.07 -9.90 -0.26
CA ASP A 345 -18.06 -8.93 0.85
C ASP A 345 -16.77 -8.95 1.68
N SER A 346 -16.36 -7.78 2.17
CA SER A 346 -15.16 -7.66 3.00
C SER A 346 -15.28 -8.38 4.34
N GLU A 347 -14.17 -8.55 5.05
CA GLU A 347 -14.26 -8.80 6.49
C GLU A 347 -14.88 -7.60 7.21
N ILE A 348 -15.48 -7.84 8.39
CA ILE A 348 -16.02 -6.77 9.23
C ILE A 348 -14.85 -6.08 9.95
N PHE A 349 -14.62 -4.81 9.62
CA PHE A 349 -13.80 -3.92 10.43
C PHE A 349 -14.51 -3.66 11.78
N SER A 350 -13.75 -3.59 12.88
CA SER A 350 -14.30 -3.31 14.21
C SER A 350 -13.30 -2.46 15.01
N SER A 351 -13.76 -1.35 15.59
CA SER A 351 -12.93 -0.49 16.43
C SER A 351 -13.75 0.27 17.48
N SER A 352 -13.17 0.43 18.67
CA SER A 352 -13.80 1.15 19.78
C SER A 352 -13.30 2.59 19.85
N TYR A 353 -14.23 3.53 19.97
CA TYR A 353 -13.97 4.94 20.21
C TYR A 353 -14.52 5.28 21.60
N ILE A 354 -13.65 5.68 22.52
CA ILE A 354 -14.01 6.03 23.90
C ILE A 354 -13.93 7.54 24.02
N ILE A 355 -15.09 8.21 24.15
CA ILE A 355 -15.16 9.67 24.19
C ILE A 355 -15.25 10.13 25.65
N ASN A 356 -14.09 10.29 26.28
CA ASN A 356 -13.94 10.76 27.65
C ASN A 356 -13.83 12.29 27.68
N ILE A 357 -14.93 12.98 27.39
CA ILE A 357 -15.01 14.44 27.58
C ILE A 357 -14.78 14.74 29.07
N PRO A 358 -13.79 15.59 29.44
CA PRO A 358 -13.56 15.93 30.84
C PRO A 358 -14.78 16.62 31.45
N GLN A 359 -15.50 15.90 32.31
CA GLN A 359 -16.59 16.44 33.11
C GLN A 359 -16.04 17.61 33.97
N ILE A 360 -16.65 18.79 33.85
CA ILE A 360 -16.34 19.91 34.75
C ILE A 360 -17.01 19.60 36.09
N VAL A 361 -16.25 18.97 36.98
CA VAL A 361 -16.70 18.64 38.34
C VAL A 361 -16.83 19.93 39.14
N THR A 362 -18.06 20.39 39.34
CA THR A 362 -18.41 21.39 40.36
C THR A 362 -18.73 20.68 41.67
N LEU A 363 -17.88 20.84 42.69
CA LEU A 363 -18.12 20.41 44.06
C LEU A 363 -17.99 21.59 45.05
N PRO A 364 -18.63 21.53 46.23
CA PRO A 364 -18.69 22.66 47.17
C PRO A 364 -17.45 22.75 48.08
N ASP A 365 -17.26 23.91 48.72
CA ASP A 365 -16.40 24.09 49.92
C ASP A 365 -16.78 23.05 51.01
N PRO A 366 -15.84 22.54 51.88
CA PRO A 366 -14.91 23.39 52.65
C PRO A 366 -13.54 22.78 53.14
N ILE A 367 -12.65 23.63 53.71
CA ILE A 367 -11.81 23.43 54.97
C ILE A 367 -10.73 22.29 55.05
N GLU A 368 -9.55 22.37 55.72
CA GLU A 368 -8.93 23.41 56.58
C GLU A 368 -7.40 23.72 56.34
N THR A 369 -6.45 22.99 56.97
CA THR A 369 -5.12 23.49 57.44
C THR A 369 -3.94 22.49 57.55
N ALA A 370 -2.72 23.00 57.36
CA ALA A 370 -1.54 22.89 58.28
C ALA A 370 -0.43 23.86 57.77
N LYS A 371 0.04 24.91 58.47
CA LYS A 371 0.96 24.98 59.64
C LYS A 371 2.33 24.28 59.41
N ALA A 372 3.50 24.86 59.71
CA ALA A 372 3.83 26.21 60.22
C ALA A 372 5.33 26.59 60.04
N ALA A 373 5.66 27.84 60.39
CA ALA A 373 6.95 28.35 60.91
C ALA A 373 8.14 28.53 59.93
N ASP A 374 8.99 29.57 60.04
CA ASP A 374 9.10 30.58 61.13
C ASP A 374 9.70 31.95 60.69
N PHE A 375 9.49 32.99 61.52
CA PHE A 375 10.05 34.38 61.49
C PHE A 375 9.83 35.25 60.21
N ASP A 376 9.57 36.57 60.25
CA ASP A 376 10.03 37.61 61.19
C ASP A 376 9.04 38.82 61.32
N LEU A 377 9.26 39.69 62.31
CA LEU A 377 8.24 40.47 63.05
C LEU A 377 7.47 41.58 62.31
N TYR A 378 7.84 41.97 61.08
CA TYR A 378 7.15 43.06 60.36
C TYR A 378 5.79 42.66 59.77
N GLN A 379 5.42 41.38 59.79
CA GLN A 379 4.13 40.91 59.27
C GLN A 379 2.92 41.15 60.21
N LYS A 380 3.09 41.73 61.40
CA LYS A 380 2.02 41.77 62.41
C LYS A 380 0.98 42.89 62.26
N TYR A 381 1.17 43.83 61.32
CA TYR A 381 0.17 44.84 60.97
C TYR A 381 -0.49 44.52 59.63
N ASP A 382 -1.81 44.31 59.68
CA ASP A 382 -2.62 43.90 58.54
C ASP A 382 -2.53 44.89 57.35
N GLY A 383 -2.38 46.19 57.64
CA GLY A 383 -2.11 47.24 56.65
C GLY A 383 -0.75 47.13 55.96
N TYR A 384 0.33 46.78 56.69
CA TYR A 384 1.66 46.62 56.10
C TYR A 384 1.70 45.40 55.16
N LEU A 385 1.12 44.27 55.59
CA LEU A 385 0.94 43.08 54.75
C LEU A 385 0.17 43.39 53.46
N LYS A 386 -0.93 44.17 53.55
CA LYS A 386 -1.71 44.61 52.38
C LYS A 386 -0.88 45.50 51.44
N TYR A 387 -0.10 46.45 51.98
CA TYR A 387 0.80 47.31 51.20
C TYR A 387 1.92 46.53 50.48
N GLU A 388 2.63 45.65 51.20
CA GLU A 388 3.68 44.77 50.67
C GLU A 388 3.17 43.87 49.53
N LYS A 389 1.99 43.25 49.73
CA LYS A 389 1.31 42.45 48.69
C LYS A 389 0.94 43.32 47.48
N GLY A 390 0.44 44.54 47.69
CA GLY A 390 0.14 45.50 46.62
C GLY A 390 1.36 45.92 45.81
N GLN A 391 2.51 46.17 46.45
CA GLN A 391 3.78 46.46 45.75
C GLN A 391 4.28 45.25 44.95
N LYS A 392 4.18 44.03 45.51
CA LYS A 392 4.52 42.79 44.80
C LYS A 392 3.56 42.49 43.64
N TYR A 393 2.28 42.86 43.75
CA TYR A 393 1.32 42.79 42.65
C TYR A 393 1.65 43.77 41.51
N LYS A 394 1.94 45.05 41.82
CA LYS A 394 2.38 46.03 40.80
C LYS A 394 3.67 45.59 40.08
N LYS A 395 4.59 44.92 40.79
CA LYS A 395 5.77 44.29 40.18
C LYS A 395 5.40 43.08 39.30
N TYR A 396 4.44 42.25 39.73
CA TYR A 396 3.90 41.15 38.92
C TYR A 396 3.27 41.66 37.61
N GLU A 397 2.43 42.70 37.64
CA GLU A 397 1.79 43.23 36.43
C GLU A 397 2.81 43.74 35.40
N LYS A 398 3.76 44.58 35.83
CA LYS A 398 4.85 45.06 34.96
C LYS A 398 5.70 43.90 34.39
N ALA A 399 5.94 42.86 35.18
CA ALA A 399 6.66 41.67 34.71
C ALA A 399 5.80 40.78 33.78
N LYS A 400 4.48 40.75 33.97
CA LYS A 400 3.50 40.02 33.14
C LYS A 400 3.38 40.67 31.77
N GLU A 401 3.31 42.00 31.72
CA GLU A 401 3.33 42.78 30.48
C GLU A 401 4.65 42.58 29.72
N LYS A 402 5.79 42.67 30.41
CA LYS A 402 7.11 42.65 29.76
C LYS A 402 7.64 41.25 29.39
N TYR A 403 7.32 40.22 30.18
CA TYR A 403 7.88 38.87 30.03
C TYR A 403 6.82 37.75 30.03
N GLY A 404 5.54 38.09 30.05
CA GLY A 404 4.46 37.13 29.92
C GLY A 404 4.44 36.45 28.55
N PHE A 405 3.65 35.38 28.50
CA PHE A 405 3.31 34.66 27.27
C PHE A 405 1.80 34.72 27.10
N LYS A 406 1.33 34.86 25.86
CA LYS A 406 -0.10 35.02 25.53
C LYS A 406 -0.94 33.82 25.98
N ASN A 407 -0.37 32.61 25.91
CA ASN A 407 -1.01 31.37 26.32
C ASN A 407 0.03 30.29 26.70
N SER A 408 -0.45 29.15 27.17
CA SER A 408 0.39 28.01 27.58
C SER A 408 1.21 27.42 26.43
N ALA A 409 0.72 27.47 25.19
CA ALA A 409 1.44 26.97 24.01
C ALA A 409 2.67 27.85 23.68
N GLU A 410 2.52 29.18 23.68
CA GLU A 410 3.67 30.09 23.53
C GLU A 410 4.69 29.84 24.66
N LYS A 411 4.24 29.79 25.92
CA LYS A 411 5.13 29.48 27.06
C LYS A 411 5.88 28.15 26.86
N SER A 412 5.21 27.12 26.34
CA SER A 412 5.83 25.81 26.08
C SER A 412 6.90 25.88 25.00
N LYS A 413 6.63 26.56 23.87
CA LYS A 413 7.62 26.80 22.79
C LYS A 413 8.89 27.47 23.31
N TYR A 414 8.74 28.52 24.13
CA TYR A 414 9.88 29.22 24.73
C TYR A 414 10.59 28.39 25.82
N LYS A 415 9.89 27.50 26.55
CA LYS A 415 10.49 26.53 27.48
C LYS A 415 11.35 25.49 26.74
N GLN A 416 10.87 24.97 25.62
CA GLN A 416 11.61 24.02 24.79
C GLN A 416 12.87 24.67 24.19
N ALA A 417 12.75 25.89 23.66
CA ALA A 417 13.89 26.64 23.15
C ALA A 417 14.95 26.93 24.25
N TYR A 418 14.52 27.25 25.47
CA TYR A 418 15.42 27.40 26.62
C TYR A 418 16.20 26.13 26.95
N ASN A 419 15.53 24.96 26.93
CA ASN A 419 16.18 23.67 27.16
C ASN A 419 17.18 23.31 26.04
N ASN A 420 16.79 23.49 24.77
CA ASN A 420 17.65 23.23 23.62
C ASN A 420 18.89 24.14 23.62
N PHE A 421 18.73 25.43 23.93
CA PHE A 421 19.87 26.35 24.04
C PHE A 421 20.81 25.98 25.21
N LYS A 422 20.31 25.41 26.31
CA LYS A 422 21.17 24.86 27.38
C LYS A 422 22.02 23.68 26.90
N LEU A 423 21.52 22.84 26.00
CA LEU A 423 22.32 21.75 25.40
C LEU A 423 23.46 22.32 24.55
N PHE A 424 23.19 23.33 23.72
CA PHE A 424 24.23 24.06 22.97
C PHE A 424 25.27 24.71 23.87
N LYS A 425 24.86 25.38 24.97
CA LYS A 425 25.82 25.92 25.95
C LYS A 425 26.71 24.87 26.62
N LYS A 426 26.28 23.59 26.68
CA LYS A 426 27.07 22.48 27.25
C LYS A 426 27.99 21.83 26.22
N ASN A 427 27.59 21.77 24.94
CA ASN A 427 28.44 21.31 23.84
C ASN A 427 28.05 22.02 22.53
N PRO A 428 28.75 23.11 22.15
CA PRO A 428 28.43 23.89 20.96
C PRO A 428 28.62 23.10 19.66
N VAL A 429 29.64 22.25 19.59
CA VAL A 429 30.02 21.45 18.41
C VAL A 429 28.97 20.38 18.10
N LYS A 430 28.38 19.76 19.13
CA LYS A 430 27.33 18.72 18.96
C LYS A 430 25.95 19.29 18.65
N TYR A 431 25.66 20.54 19.03
CA TYR A 431 24.33 21.14 18.88
C TYR A 431 24.31 22.53 18.19
N PRO A 432 25.05 22.75 17.09
CA PRO A 432 25.20 24.08 16.48
C PRO A 432 23.87 24.67 16.02
N LYS A 433 22.93 23.82 15.57
CA LYS A 433 21.57 24.21 15.15
C LYS A 433 20.74 24.93 16.22
N PHE A 434 21.10 24.83 17.51
CA PHE A 434 20.39 25.54 18.58
C PHE A 434 20.98 26.93 18.89
N ALA A 435 22.10 27.34 18.28
CA ALA A 435 22.71 28.66 18.51
C ALA A 435 21.75 29.83 18.20
N LEU A 436 20.85 29.65 17.24
CA LEU A 436 19.87 30.66 16.83
C LEU A 436 18.79 30.96 17.89
N LEU A 437 18.58 30.06 18.87
CA LEU A 437 17.52 30.15 19.90
C LEU A 437 17.84 31.11 21.06
N ILE A 438 18.86 31.96 20.92
CA ILE A 438 19.35 32.85 21.98
C ILE A 438 18.29 33.88 22.43
N LYS A 439 17.41 34.33 21.53
CA LYS A 439 16.35 35.30 21.84
C LYS A 439 15.27 34.66 22.70
N GLU A 440 14.84 33.46 22.34
CA GLU A 440 13.84 32.65 23.04
C GLU A 440 14.35 32.22 24.41
N TYR A 441 15.60 31.75 24.48
CA TYR A 441 16.29 31.44 25.73
C TYR A 441 16.30 32.64 26.69
N LYS A 442 16.63 33.85 26.20
CA LYS A 442 16.63 35.08 27.02
C LYS A 442 15.22 35.43 27.53
N LYS A 443 14.18 35.35 26.68
CA LYS A 443 12.78 35.64 27.09
C LYS A 443 12.32 34.66 28.18
N TYR A 444 12.50 33.34 27.99
CA TYR A 444 12.09 32.36 29.00
C TYR A 444 12.93 32.42 30.28
N LYS A 445 14.23 32.72 30.19
CA LYS A 445 15.08 32.94 31.37
C LYS A 445 14.57 34.13 32.20
N LYS A 446 14.22 35.26 31.57
CA LYS A 446 13.64 36.41 32.28
C LYS A 446 12.23 36.16 32.82
N TYR A 447 11.42 35.34 32.15
CA TYR A 447 10.17 34.82 32.71
C TYR A 447 10.42 34.06 34.03
N GLN A 448 11.40 33.13 34.06
CA GLN A 448 11.75 32.37 35.26
C GLN A 448 12.32 33.23 36.39
N GLU A 449 13.16 34.23 36.08
CA GLU A 449 13.80 35.09 37.07
C GLU A 449 12.89 36.19 37.61
N GLN A 450 12.03 36.80 36.78
CA GLN A 450 11.36 38.07 37.10
C GLN A 450 9.84 37.98 37.17
N LEU A 451 9.20 36.97 36.56
CA LEU A 451 7.74 36.81 36.57
C LEU A 451 7.26 35.59 37.36
N ALA A 452 7.88 34.42 37.17
CA ALA A 452 7.48 33.18 37.84
C ALA A 452 7.47 33.29 39.38
N PRO A 453 8.44 33.92 40.07
CA PRO A 453 8.43 34.06 41.54
C PRO A 453 7.30 34.96 42.05
N LEU A 454 6.86 35.90 41.21
CA LEU A 454 5.77 36.84 41.51
C LEU A 454 4.39 36.30 41.08
N SER A 455 4.32 35.19 40.31
CA SER A 455 3.08 34.67 39.74
C SER A 455 2.02 34.27 40.77
N LYS A 456 2.44 33.90 42.00
CA LYS A 456 1.55 33.68 43.14
C LYS A 456 0.72 34.90 43.55
N TYR A 457 1.16 36.10 43.18
CA TYR A 457 0.42 37.34 43.43
C TYR A 457 -0.62 37.64 42.34
N SER A 458 -0.73 36.84 41.28
CA SER A 458 -1.75 37.04 40.22
C SER A 458 -3.20 37.07 40.72
N LYS A 459 -3.51 36.39 41.84
CA LYS A 459 -4.85 36.31 42.43
C LYS A 459 -5.32 37.59 43.15
N TYR A 460 -4.45 38.58 43.34
CA TYR A 460 -4.76 39.82 44.08
C TYR A 460 -5.25 40.96 43.16
N SER A 461 -5.75 40.65 41.95
CA SER A 461 -6.17 41.62 40.92
C SER A 461 -7.20 42.65 41.38
N ASN A 462 -8.02 42.31 42.38
CA ASN A 462 -9.18 43.10 42.78
C ASN A 462 -8.85 44.25 43.77
N TYR A 463 -7.61 44.32 44.27
CA TYR A 463 -7.17 45.31 45.29
C TYR A 463 -6.87 46.72 44.74
N SER A 464 -6.97 46.96 43.43
CA SER A 464 -6.07 47.92 42.76
C SER A 464 -6.53 49.38 42.64
N LYS A 465 -7.78 49.77 43.02
CA LYS A 465 -8.23 51.17 42.89
C LYS A 465 -9.13 51.77 43.97
N LYS A 466 -10.07 51.02 44.57
CA LYS A 466 -11.03 51.61 45.53
C LYS A 466 -10.44 51.74 46.94
N GLU A 467 -9.67 50.77 47.40
CA GLU A 467 -9.10 50.76 48.77
C GLU A 467 -7.82 51.59 48.91
N TYR A 468 -6.96 51.65 47.88
CA TYR A 468 -5.70 52.42 47.95
C TYR A 468 -5.94 53.93 48.13
N SER A 469 -7.04 54.45 47.60
CA SER A 469 -7.47 55.85 47.76
C SER A 469 -7.77 56.21 49.22
N ASN A 470 -8.33 55.27 50.00
CA ASN A 470 -8.59 55.46 51.42
C ASN A 470 -7.27 55.56 52.22
N TYR A 471 -6.24 54.79 51.84
CA TYR A 471 -4.94 54.82 52.52
C TYR A 471 -4.12 56.09 52.28
N LYS A 472 -4.42 56.90 51.25
CA LYS A 472 -3.76 58.20 51.05
C LYS A 472 -4.10 59.24 52.14
N TYR A 473 -5.18 59.00 52.91
CA TYR A 473 -5.66 59.89 53.97
C TYR A 473 -5.41 59.37 55.40
N PHE A 474 -4.75 58.21 55.56
CA PHE A 474 -4.27 57.74 56.88
C PHE A 474 -2.98 58.45 57.32
N SER A 475 -2.94 59.77 57.14
CA SER A 475 -2.00 60.66 57.84
C SER A 475 -2.48 60.94 59.27
N SER A 476 -2.97 59.91 59.97
CA SER A 476 -3.32 59.99 61.39
C SER A 476 -2.06 59.84 62.24
N VAL A 477 -2.13 60.39 63.45
CA VAL A 477 -0.96 60.70 64.29
C VAL A 477 -0.17 59.44 64.69
N GLU A 478 -0.79 58.26 64.66
CA GLU A 478 -0.14 56.98 64.96
C GLU A 478 1.00 56.63 64.01
N PHE A 479 0.92 56.96 62.71
CA PHE A 479 1.97 56.58 61.75
C PHE A 479 3.26 57.39 61.99
N LYS A 480 3.12 58.66 62.37
CA LYS A 480 4.24 59.53 62.75
C LYS A 480 4.90 59.05 64.05
N ALA A 481 4.09 58.68 65.05
CA ALA A 481 4.58 58.09 66.30
C ALA A 481 5.20 56.68 66.14
N GLY A 482 4.99 55.99 65.02
CA GLY A 482 5.71 54.77 64.65
C GLY A 482 7.08 55.07 64.03
N TYR A 483 7.13 56.04 63.10
CA TYR A 483 8.36 56.42 62.41
C TYR A 483 9.35 57.17 63.30
N GLU A 484 8.87 58.04 64.20
CA GLU A 484 9.75 58.77 65.14
C GLU A 484 10.38 57.86 66.21
N ARG A 485 9.74 56.72 66.54
CA ARG A 485 10.35 55.67 67.38
C ARG A 485 11.40 54.83 66.64
N TYR A 486 11.32 54.75 65.31
CA TYR A 486 12.34 54.09 64.48
C TYR A 486 13.60 54.95 64.29
N LEU A 487 13.54 56.26 64.51
CA LEU A 487 14.68 57.19 64.43
C LEU A 487 15.39 57.43 65.76
N MET A 488 14.98 56.78 66.85
CA MET A 488 15.64 56.80 68.17
C MET A 488 16.37 55.48 68.51
N TYR A 489 16.52 54.60 67.52
CA TYR A 489 17.34 53.37 67.55
C TYR A 489 18.20 53.31 66.27
#